data_AF-A0A958S215-F1
#
_entry.id   AF-A0A958S215-F1
#
_cell.length_a   1.000
_cell.length_b   1.000
_cell.length_c   1.000
_cell.angle_alpha   90.00
_cell.angle_beta   90.00
_cell.angle_gamma   90.00
#
_symmetry.space_group_name_H-M   'P 1'
#
loop_
_entity.id
_entity.type
_entity.pdbx_description
1 polymer ?
#
loop_
_entity_poly.entity_id
_entity_poly.type
_entity_poly.pdbx_seq_one_letter_code
_entity_poly.pdbx_strand_id
1 'polypeptide(L)'
;DNNELITALKQASDTHRLRKENHELVEKLEEQNKILLAKEAELKTLNAELEKKVEERTHELSKANARLSELAMTDPLTKLLNRRSFFEKFDHEIERSRRYNHPICIAMIDVDHFKLFNDMEGHPLGDEALKRVANLLKANIRKIDVLCRYGGEEFCLVMPETDVTTGLEICERLRNAIETTVFQGSEQKAYLTISIGISGFPEDGQNRGDLIQMADQALYAAKKAGRNRVVSGQHNASFFVS
;
A
#
# COMPACT_ATOMS: atom_id res chain seq x y z
N ASP A 1 -64.54 -65.53 44.06
CA ASP A 1 -63.95 -64.45 43.25
C ASP A 1 -63.32 -64.88 41.94
N ASN A 2 -64.11 -65.34 40.97
CA ASN A 2 -63.58 -65.69 39.64
C ASN A 2 -63.29 -64.44 38.78
N ASN A 3 -63.98 -63.33 39.08
CA ASN A 3 -63.86 -62.06 38.35
C ASN A 3 -62.57 -61.31 38.71
N GLU A 4 -62.12 -61.41 39.97
CA GLU A 4 -60.83 -60.84 40.41
C GLU A 4 -59.65 -61.57 39.77
N LEU A 5 -59.72 -62.91 39.65
CA LEU A 5 -58.71 -63.74 38.99
C LEU A 5 -58.54 -63.39 37.50
N ILE A 6 -59.64 -63.19 36.77
CA ILE A 6 -59.60 -62.78 35.35
C ILE A 6 -59.01 -61.37 35.19
N THR A 7 -59.31 -60.46 36.12
CA THR A 7 -58.81 -59.09 36.11
C THR A 7 -57.31 -59.04 36.41
N ALA A 8 -56.86 -59.83 37.39
CA ALA A 8 -55.45 -59.99 37.73
C ALA A 8 -54.65 -60.63 36.58
N LEU A 9 -55.22 -61.62 35.87
CA LEU A 9 -54.58 -62.23 34.70
C LEU A 9 -54.43 -61.25 33.52
N LYS A 10 -55.46 -60.43 33.25
CA LYS A 10 -55.39 -59.36 32.24
C LYS A 10 -54.34 -58.32 32.60
N GLN A 11 -54.32 -57.84 33.85
CA GLN A 11 -53.30 -56.91 34.34
C GLN A 11 -51.90 -57.51 34.21
N ALA A 12 -51.69 -58.77 34.60
CA ALA A 12 -50.39 -59.43 34.46
C ALA A 12 -49.95 -59.55 32.99
N SER A 13 -50.88 -59.86 32.07
CA SER A 13 -50.62 -59.93 30.63
C SER A 13 -50.26 -58.56 30.03
N ASP A 14 -51.00 -57.50 30.38
CA ASP A 14 -50.71 -56.13 29.96
C ASP A 14 -49.38 -55.63 30.53
N THR A 15 -49.07 -55.96 31.79
CA THR A 15 -47.80 -55.61 32.43
C THR A 15 -46.62 -56.30 31.75
N HIS A 16 -46.78 -57.57 31.35
CA HIS A 16 -45.77 -58.30 30.58
C HIS A 16 -45.59 -57.69 29.19
N ARG A 17 -46.68 -57.30 28.51
CA ARG A 17 -46.61 -56.65 27.18
C ARG A 17 -45.86 -55.32 27.26
N LEU A 18 -46.22 -54.47 28.23
CA LEU A 18 -45.57 -53.18 28.48
C LEU A 18 -44.09 -53.32 28.84
N ARG A 19 -43.70 -54.34 29.62
CA ARG A 19 -42.29 -54.61 29.92
C ARG A 19 -41.50 -54.98 28.68
N LYS A 20 -42.09 -55.76 27.77
CA LYS A 20 -41.45 -56.13 26.50
C LYS A 20 -41.29 -54.91 25.59
N GLU A 21 -42.34 -54.10 25.43
CA GLU A 21 -42.28 -52.84 24.65
C GLU A 21 -41.25 -51.85 25.23
N ASN A 22 -41.18 -51.70 26.55
CA ASN A 22 -40.16 -50.86 27.19
C ASN A 22 -38.74 -51.39 26.96
N HIS A 23 -38.54 -52.70 26.99
CA HIS A 23 -37.22 -53.29 26.73
C HIS A 23 -36.78 -53.03 25.28
N GLU A 24 -37.66 -53.23 24.30
CA GLU A 24 -37.40 -52.92 22.89
C GLU A 24 -37.12 -51.42 22.66
N LEU A 25 -37.84 -50.52 23.37
CA LEU A 25 -37.59 -49.08 23.33
C LEU A 25 -36.21 -48.70 23.89
N VAL A 26 -35.80 -49.29 25.02
CA VAL A 26 -34.49 -49.04 25.64
C VAL A 26 -33.36 -49.48 24.72
N GLU A 27 -33.45 -50.68 24.14
CA GLU A 27 -32.43 -51.16 23.18
C GLU A 27 -32.31 -50.22 21.97
N LYS A 28 -33.43 -49.74 21.44
CA LYS A 28 -33.44 -48.79 20.32
C LYS A 28 -32.84 -47.44 20.70
N LEU A 29 -33.08 -46.97 21.92
CA LEU A 29 -32.54 -45.70 22.43
C LEU A 29 -31.02 -45.79 22.66
N GLU A 30 -30.53 -46.92 23.17
CA GLU A 30 -29.09 -47.18 23.34
C GLU A 30 -28.37 -47.18 21.99
N GLU A 31 -28.97 -47.82 20.97
CA GLU A 31 -28.41 -47.82 19.63
C GLU A 31 -28.39 -46.42 19.01
N GLN A 32 -29.46 -45.64 19.17
CA GLN A 32 -29.49 -44.24 18.74
C GLN A 32 -28.43 -43.38 19.44
N ASN A 33 -28.22 -43.57 20.74
CA ASN A 33 -27.19 -42.84 21.49
C ASN A 33 -25.78 -43.16 20.99
N LYS A 34 -25.48 -44.42 20.65
CA LYS A 34 -24.19 -44.78 20.05
C LYS A 34 -23.96 -44.08 18.71
N ILE A 35 -24.98 -44.05 17.85
CA ILE A 35 -24.90 -43.37 16.55
C ILE A 35 -24.71 -41.86 16.74
N LEU A 36 -25.42 -41.25 17.69
CA LEU A 36 -25.31 -39.81 17.98
C LEU A 36 -23.90 -39.44 18.44
N LEU A 37 -23.31 -40.21 19.36
CA LEU A 37 -21.95 -39.99 19.85
C LEU A 37 -20.90 -40.11 18.73
N ALA A 38 -21.07 -41.08 17.83
CA ALA A 38 -20.19 -41.23 16.67
C ALA A 38 -20.28 -40.02 15.73
N LYS A 39 -21.50 -39.53 15.46
CA LYS A 39 -21.73 -38.31 14.67
C LYS A 39 -21.16 -37.06 15.30
N GLU A 40 -21.28 -36.89 16.62
CA GLU A 40 -20.69 -35.74 17.32
C GLU A 40 -19.17 -35.72 17.21
N ALA A 41 -18.52 -36.88 17.33
CA ALA A 41 -17.08 -37.00 17.14
C ALA A 41 -16.66 -36.64 15.69
N GLU A 42 -17.38 -37.17 14.70
CA GLU A 42 -17.17 -36.86 13.28
C GLU A 42 -17.36 -35.37 12.98
N LEU A 43 -18.44 -34.76 13.49
CA LEU A 43 -18.73 -33.34 13.31
C LEU A 43 -17.64 -32.47 13.92
N LYS A 44 -17.11 -32.86 15.09
CA LYS A 44 -16.02 -32.15 15.75
C LYS A 44 -14.73 -32.21 14.93
N THR A 45 -14.40 -33.37 14.36
CA THR A 45 -13.24 -33.50 13.46
C THR A 45 -13.41 -32.67 12.20
N LEU A 46 -14.60 -32.71 11.59
CA LEU A 46 -14.89 -31.96 10.37
C LEU A 46 -14.85 -30.43 10.61
N ASN A 47 -15.37 -29.97 11.74
CA ASN A 47 -15.30 -28.55 12.11
C ASN A 47 -13.85 -28.09 12.30
N ALA A 48 -13.00 -28.87 12.97
CA ALA A 48 -11.59 -28.52 13.13
C ALA A 48 -10.85 -28.45 11.78
N GLU A 49 -11.13 -29.37 10.85
CA GLU A 49 -10.59 -29.31 9.49
C GLU A 49 -11.10 -28.11 8.70
N LEU A 50 -12.38 -27.77 8.86
CA LEU A 50 -12.98 -26.61 8.21
C LEU A 50 -12.39 -25.31 8.75
N GLU A 51 -12.23 -25.17 10.05
CA GLU A 51 -11.58 -24.02 10.69
C GLU A 51 -10.17 -23.82 10.15
N LYS A 52 -9.37 -24.89 10.09
CA LYS A 52 -8.03 -24.84 9.52
C LYS A 52 -8.04 -24.38 8.06
N LYS A 53 -8.94 -24.93 7.23
CA LYS A 53 -9.09 -24.50 5.83
C LYS A 53 -9.51 -23.04 5.72
N VAL A 54 -10.42 -22.57 6.58
CA VAL A 54 -10.85 -21.16 6.59
C VAL A 54 -9.70 -20.24 6.95
N GLU A 55 -8.87 -20.61 7.94
CA GLU A 55 -7.69 -19.83 8.32
C GLU A 55 -6.67 -19.75 7.17
N GLU A 56 -6.33 -20.89 6.56
CA GLU A 56 -5.44 -20.97 5.41
C GLU A 56 -5.93 -20.10 4.24
N ARG A 57 -7.24 -20.17 3.92
CA ARG A 57 -7.84 -19.39 2.82
C ARG A 57 -7.92 -17.91 3.13
N THR A 58 -8.22 -17.54 4.38
CA THR A 58 -8.22 -16.15 4.83
C THR A 58 -6.83 -15.54 4.71
N HIS A 59 -5.79 -16.29 5.10
CA HIS A 59 -4.40 -15.85 4.98
C HIS A 59 -3.97 -15.64 3.53
N GLU A 60 -4.26 -16.60 2.65
CA GLU A 60 -3.95 -16.49 1.23
C GLU A 60 -4.72 -15.34 0.56
N LEU A 61 -5.99 -15.14 0.91
CA LEU A 61 -6.78 -14.01 0.41
C LEU A 61 -6.20 -12.67 0.87
N SER A 62 -5.77 -12.57 2.14
CA SER A 62 -5.15 -11.37 2.69
C SER A 62 -3.85 -11.02 1.94
N LYS A 63 -2.96 -12.01 1.72
CA LYS A 63 -1.74 -11.82 0.92
C LYS A 63 -2.04 -11.39 -0.51
N ALA A 64 -3.01 -12.03 -1.16
CA ALA A 64 -3.40 -11.70 -2.52
C ALA A 64 -3.94 -10.28 -2.61
N ASN A 65 -4.79 -9.87 -1.66
CA ASN A 65 -5.31 -8.50 -1.58
C ASN A 65 -4.22 -7.47 -1.33
N ALA A 66 -3.28 -7.74 -0.43
CA ALA A 66 -2.14 -6.86 -0.18
C ALA A 66 -1.29 -6.67 -1.45
N ARG A 67 -1.01 -7.76 -2.17
CA ARG A 67 -0.25 -7.71 -3.44
C ARG A 67 -1.01 -6.98 -4.54
N LEU A 68 -2.32 -7.20 -4.66
CA LEU A 68 -3.17 -6.47 -5.61
C LEU A 68 -3.20 -4.98 -5.29
N SER A 69 -3.30 -4.61 -4.01
CA SER A 69 -3.26 -3.22 -3.57
C SER A 69 -1.91 -2.58 -3.89
N GLU A 70 -0.79 -3.26 -3.63
CA GLU A 70 0.55 -2.75 -3.95
C GLU A 70 0.72 -2.54 -5.46
N LEU A 71 0.31 -3.50 -6.29
CA LEU A 71 0.36 -3.40 -7.75
C LEU A 71 -0.52 -2.27 -8.29
N ALA A 72 -1.67 -2.04 -7.66
CA ALA A 72 -2.56 -0.96 -8.04
C ALA A 72 -2.01 0.43 -7.63
N MET A 73 -1.19 0.49 -6.57
CA MET A 73 -0.76 1.76 -5.98
C MET A 73 0.65 2.21 -6.36
N THR A 74 1.52 1.29 -6.78
CA THR A 74 2.94 1.56 -6.99
C THR A 74 3.36 1.50 -8.45
N ASP A 75 4.45 2.19 -8.79
CA ASP A 75 5.15 2.04 -10.05
C ASP A 75 5.96 0.72 -10.03
N PRO A 76 5.83 -0.13 -11.08
CA PRO A 76 6.42 -1.47 -11.06
C PRO A 76 7.95 -1.47 -11.03
N LEU A 77 8.61 -0.43 -11.58
CA LEU A 77 10.07 -0.33 -11.66
C LEU A 77 10.69 0.12 -10.32
N THR A 78 10.19 1.22 -9.78
CA THR A 78 10.79 1.93 -8.64
C THR A 78 10.13 1.59 -7.30
N LYS A 79 8.95 0.95 -7.32
CA LYS A 79 8.11 0.69 -6.13
C LYS A 79 7.68 1.94 -5.34
N LEU A 80 7.92 3.13 -5.90
CA LEU A 80 7.30 4.36 -5.42
C LEU A 80 5.81 4.35 -5.74
N LEU A 81 5.06 5.31 -5.21
CA LEU A 81 3.67 5.48 -5.65
C LEU A 81 3.64 5.73 -7.16
N ASN A 82 2.59 5.22 -7.81
CA ASN A 82 2.26 5.66 -9.14
C ASN A 82 1.54 7.02 -9.10
N ARG A 83 1.52 7.70 -10.26
CA ARG A 83 0.92 9.03 -10.40
C ARG A 83 -0.54 9.11 -9.90
N ARG A 84 -1.35 8.06 -10.12
CA ARG A 84 -2.76 8.03 -9.68
C ARG A 84 -2.85 8.10 -8.16
N SER A 85 -2.18 7.19 -7.46
CA SER A 85 -2.22 7.09 -6.00
C SER A 85 -1.58 8.29 -5.31
N PHE A 86 -0.59 8.89 -5.97
CA PHE A 86 0.02 10.13 -5.53
C PHE A 86 -0.98 11.29 -5.55
N PHE A 87 -1.74 11.46 -6.63
CA PHE A 87 -2.73 12.54 -6.73
C PHE A 87 -3.85 12.42 -5.71
N GLU A 88 -4.35 11.21 -5.45
CA GLU A 88 -5.33 10.97 -4.39
C GLU A 88 -4.80 11.44 -3.03
N LYS A 89 -3.55 11.09 -2.70
CA LYS A 89 -2.92 11.56 -1.46
C LYS A 89 -2.68 13.07 -1.44
N PHE A 90 -2.26 13.65 -2.56
CA PHE A 90 -1.98 15.08 -2.61
C PHE A 90 -3.26 15.91 -2.44
N ASP A 91 -4.36 15.51 -3.08
CA ASP A 91 -5.66 16.17 -2.92
C ASP A 91 -6.11 16.14 -1.45
N HIS A 92 -5.93 15.01 -0.75
CA HIS A 92 -6.21 14.89 0.69
C HIS A 92 -5.34 15.82 1.54
N GLU A 93 -4.04 15.94 1.23
CA GLU A 93 -3.15 16.82 1.98
C GLU A 93 -3.51 18.29 1.78
N ILE A 94 -3.86 18.73 0.55
CA ILE A 94 -4.33 20.11 0.29
C ILE A 94 -5.57 20.43 1.13
N GLU A 95 -6.56 19.53 1.18
CA GLU A 95 -7.76 19.73 2.01
C GLU A 95 -7.42 19.85 3.50
N ARG A 96 -6.51 18.99 3.98
CA ARG A 96 -6.05 19.00 5.37
C ARG A 96 -5.31 20.30 5.68
N SER A 97 -4.39 20.72 4.83
CA SER A 97 -3.63 21.96 4.93
C SER A 97 -4.55 23.18 4.96
N ARG A 98 -5.56 23.24 4.07
CA ARG A 98 -6.56 24.31 4.07
C ARG A 98 -7.34 24.38 5.38
N ARG A 99 -7.69 23.23 5.96
CA ARG A 99 -8.44 23.15 7.23
C ARG A 99 -7.62 23.62 8.43
N TYR A 100 -6.35 23.25 8.50
CA TYR A 100 -5.49 23.51 9.65
C TYR A 100 -4.51 24.67 9.47
N ASN A 101 -4.55 25.33 8.31
CA ASN A 101 -3.67 26.42 7.93
C ASN A 101 -2.18 26.04 8.05
N HIS A 102 -1.82 24.88 7.49
CA HIS A 102 -0.45 24.38 7.44
C HIS A 102 0.11 24.46 6.02
N PRO A 103 1.38 24.85 5.82
CA PRO A 103 1.93 24.93 4.47
C PRO A 103 2.16 23.54 3.88
N ILE A 104 2.12 23.46 2.55
CA ILE A 104 2.55 22.27 1.80
C ILE A 104 3.50 22.72 0.71
N CYS A 105 4.57 21.95 0.49
CA CYS A 105 5.39 22.09 -0.70
C CYS A 105 5.22 20.91 -1.64
N ILE A 106 5.26 21.18 -2.94
CA ILE A 106 5.37 20.18 -3.99
C ILE A 106 6.62 20.44 -4.83
N ALA A 107 7.33 19.39 -5.18
CA ALA A 107 8.49 19.43 -6.05
C ALA A 107 8.33 18.49 -7.25
N MET A 108 8.54 19.03 -8.44
CA MET A 108 8.70 18.31 -9.69
C MET A 108 10.19 18.08 -9.93
N ILE A 109 10.57 16.83 -10.14
CA ILE A 109 11.97 16.38 -10.19
C ILE A 109 12.19 15.64 -11.51
N ASP A 110 13.27 15.93 -12.21
CA ASP A 110 13.63 15.28 -13.47
C ASP A 110 15.11 14.91 -13.47
N VAL A 111 15.43 13.70 -13.95
CA VAL A 111 16.82 13.24 -14.10
C VAL A 111 17.42 13.85 -15.36
N ASP A 112 18.44 14.68 -15.16
CA ASP A 112 19.06 15.43 -16.23
C ASP A 112 19.74 14.50 -17.24
N HIS A 113 19.51 14.77 -18.53
CA HIS A 113 20.14 14.05 -19.64
C HIS A 113 19.89 12.52 -19.62
N PHE A 114 18.81 12.05 -18.98
CA PHE A 114 18.56 10.62 -18.83
C PHE A 114 18.41 9.86 -20.17
N LYS A 115 17.83 10.50 -21.20
CA LYS A 115 17.80 9.92 -22.55
C LYS A 115 19.21 9.65 -23.08
N LEU A 116 20.15 10.60 -22.93
CA LEU A 116 21.54 10.43 -23.35
C LEU A 116 22.20 9.29 -22.57
N PHE A 117 21.95 9.19 -21.27
CA PHE A 117 22.42 8.07 -20.45
C PHE A 117 21.91 6.73 -21.01
N ASN A 118 20.62 6.61 -21.32
CA ASN A 118 20.07 5.39 -21.94
C ASN A 118 20.67 5.09 -23.31
N ASP A 119 20.90 6.11 -24.13
CA ASP A 119 21.47 5.94 -25.46
C ASP A 119 22.93 5.44 -25.39
N MET A 120 23.67 5.80 -24.34
CA MET A 120 25.05 5.36 -24.11
C MET A 120 25.17 4.02 -23.37
N GLU A 121 24.36 3.82 -22.32
CA GLU A 121 24.52 2.70 -21.38
C GLU A 121 23.48 1.58 -21.58
N GLY A 122 22.45 1.85 -22.38
CA GLY A 122 21.33 0.95 -22.63
C GLY A 122 20.26 0.99 -21.54
N HIS A 123 19.02 0.66 -21.95
CA HIS A 123 17.84 0.68 -21.09
C HIS A 123 17.98 -0.14 -19.79
N PRO A 124 18.62 -1.33 -19.74
CA PRO A 124 18.76 -2.06 -18.49
C PRO A 124 19.54 -1.28 -17.41
N LEU A 125 20.61 -0.57 -17.79
CA LEU A 125 21.36 0.28 -16.86
C LEU A 125 20.57 1.56 -16.51
N GLY A 126 19.79 2.08 -17.46
CA GLY A 126 18.80 3.13 -17.23
C GLY A 126 17.81 2.78 -16.12
N ASP A 127 17.21 1.61 -16.21
CA ASP A 127 16.24 1.09 -15.23
C ASP A 127 16.87 0.95 -13.84
N GLU A 128 18.10 0.44 -13.76
CA GLU A 128 18.84 0.37 -12.49
C GLU A 128 19.19 1.76 -11.95
N ALA A 129 19.55 2.71 -12.81
CA ALA A 129 19.79 4.09 -12.42
C ALA A 129 18.52 4.74 -11.84
N LEU A 130 17.35 4.56 -12.46
CA LEU A 130 16.07 5.06 -11.95
C LEU A 130 15.68 4.43 -10.61
N LYS A 131 15.87 3.13 -10.44
CA LYS A 131 15.67 2.47 -9.13
C LYS A 131 16.57 3.08 -8.07
N ARG A 132 17.82 3.37 -8.42
CA ARG A 132 18.78 3.97 -7.49
C ARG A 132 18.43 5.41 -7.15
N VAL A 133 18.03 6.23 -8.13
CA VAL A 133 17.52 7.59 -7.90
C VAL A 133 16.30 7.52 -6.96
N ALA A 134 15.32 6.66 -7.24
CA ALA A 134 14.14 6.50 -6.40
C ALA A 134 14.47 6.15 -4.95
N ASN A 135 15.42 5.23 -4.73
CA ASN A 135 15.88 4.85 -3.40
C ASN A 135 16.59 6.01 -2.68
N LEU A 136 17.44 6.76 -3.38
CA LEU A 136 18.12 7.93 -2.82
C LEU A 136 17.13 9.02 -2.43
N LEU A 137 16.14 9.31 -3.29
CA LEU A 137 15.09 10.26 -2.96
C LEU A 137 14.32 9.81 -1.71
N LYS A 138 13.87 8.55 -1.68
CA LYS A 138 13.10 7.98 -0.56
C LYS A 138 13.89 7.97 0.76
N ALA A 139 15.20 7.73 0.72
CA ALA A 139 16.06 7.69 1.90
C ALA A 139 16.32 9.08 2.51
N ASN A 140 16.10 10.15 1.75
CA ASN A 140 16.44 11.52 2.14
C ASN A 140 15.20 12.40 2.43
N ILE A 141 14.01 11.81 2.51
CA ILE A 141 12.74 12.46 2.86
C ILE A 141 12.14 11.86 4.13
N ARG A 142 11.17 12.55 4.73
CA ARG A 142 10.47 12.09 5.93
C ARG A 142 9.46 11.00 5.57
N LYS A 143 9.09 10.18 6.56
CA LYS A 143 8.06 9.13 6.36
C LYS A 143 6.69 9.69 5.98
N ILE A 144 6.40 10.94 6.38
CA ILE A 144 5.12 11.61 6.06
C ILE A 144 5.11 12.17 4.64
N ASP A 145 6.28 12.36 4.04
CA ASP A 145 6.40 12.92 2.69
C ASP A 145 5.93 11.88 1.68
N VAL A 146 5.29 12.35 0.62
CA VAL A 146 4.68 11.50 -0.41
C VAL A 146 5.51 11.60 -1.67
N LEU A 147 6.15 10.51 -2.08
CA LEU A 147 6.99 10.46 -3.28
C LEU A 147 6.41 9.49 -4.31
N CYS A 148 6.40 9.91 -5.57
CA CYS A 148 5.96 9.08 -6.70
C CYS A 148 6.92 9.17 -7.89
N ARG A 149 6.84 8.15 -8.76
CA ARG A 149 7.33 8.27 -10.13
C ARG A 149 6.20 8.84 -10.97
N TYR A 150 6.41 10.04 -11.49
CA TYR A 150 5.39 10.79 -12.23
C TYR A 150 5.22 10.23 -13.65
N GLY A 151 6.34 9.91 -14.30
CA GLY A 151 6.39 9.25 -15.62
C GLY A 151 7.82 9.27 -16.17
N GLY A 152 8.23 8.22 -16.89
CA GLY A 152 9.59 8.17 -17.45
C GLY A 152 10.69 8.35 -16.39
N GLU A 153 11.47 9.41 -16.52
CA GLU A 153 12.52 9.86 -15.60
C GLU A 153 12.07 10.94 -14.59
N GLU A 154 10.78 11.28 -14.58
CA GLU A 154 10.20 12.32 -13.74
C GLU A 154 9.67 11.73 -12.42
N PHE A 155 9.92 12.43 -11.33
CA PHE A 155 9.44 12.14 -9.98
C PHE A 155 8.69 13.35 -9.44
N CYS A 156 7.79 13.12 -8.49
CA CYS A 156 7.07 14.19 -7.81
C CYS A 156 6.99 13.92 -6.31
N LEU A 157 7.23 14.95 -5.52
CA LEU A 157 7.32 14.91 -4.06
C LEU A 157 6.36 15.92 -3.45
N VAL A 158 5.51 15.49 -2.51
CA VAL A 158 4.74 16.37 -1.62
C VAL A 158 5.34 16.29 -0.23
N MET A 159 5.55 17.46 0.37
CA MET A 159 6.06 17.65 1.73
C MET A 159 4.97 18.37 2.54
N PRO A 160 4.14 17.62 3.29
CA PRO A 160 3.18 18.23 4.21
C PRO A 160 3.87 19.03 5.30
N GLU A 161 3.17 20.04 5.83
CA GLU A 161 3.65 20.88 6.95
C GLU A 161 5.05 21.47 6.68
N THR A 162 5.28 21.91 5.44
CA THR A 162 6.57 22.39 4.95
C THR A 162 6.37 23.63 4.09
N ASP A 163 7.00 24.75 4.48
CA ASP A 163 7.05 25.98 3.69
C ASP A 163 8.11 25.92 2.58
N VAL A 164 8.04 26.85 1.63
CA VAL A 164 8.91 26.84 0.43
C VAL A 164 10.38 26.96 0.79
N THR A 165 10.73 27.73 1.82
CA THR A 165 12.11 27.89 2.27
C THR A 165 12.68 26.56 2.76
N THR A 166 11.97 25.86 3.64
CA THR A 166 12.36 24.54 4.13
C THR A 166 12.33 23.51 3.00
N GLY A 167 11.35 23.61 2.09
CA GLY A 167 11.23 22.76 0.91
C GLY A 167 12.44 22.89 -0.03
N LEU A 168 12.96 24.10 -0.21
CA LEU A 168 14.18 24.36 -0.99
C LEU A 168 15.40 23.66 -0.37
N GLU A 169 15.57 23.74 0.95
CA GLU A 169 16.67 23.06 1.66
C GLU A 169 16.59 21.53 1.49
N ILE A 170 15.39 20.96 1.58
CA ILE A 170 15.17 19.53 1.34
C ILE A 170 15.53 19.19 -0.11
N CYS A 171 15.05 19.96 -1.08
CA CYS A 171 15.33 19.72 -2.49
C CYS A 171 16.83 19.82 -2.81
N GLU A 172 17.55 20.77 -2.22
CA GLU A 172 19.01 20.88 -2.38
C GLU A 172 19.75 19.68 -1.78
N ARG A 173 19.28 19.16 -0.64
CA ARG A 173 19.80 17.90 -0.08
C ARG A 173 19.59 16.74 -1.05
N LEU A 174 18.40 16.62 -1.64
CA LEU A 174 18.09 15.57 -2.63
C LEU A 174 19.00 15.69 -3.85
N ARG A 175 19.15 16.90 -4.39
CA ARG A 175 20.01 17.19 -5.54
C ARG A 175 21.47 16.78 -5.28
N ASN A 176 22.03 17.24 -4.16
CA ASN A 176 23.40 16.90 -3.75
C ASN A 176 23.59 15.39 -3.56
N ALA A 177 22.61 14.69 -2.98
CA ALA A 177 22.69 13.24 -2.78
C ALA A 177 22.76 12.47 -4.12
N ILE A 178 22.03 12.92 -5.14
CA ILE A 178 22.11 12.33 -6.49
C ILE A 178 23.45 12.69 -7.16
N GLU A 179 23.83 13.97 -7.18
CA GLU A 179 25.04 14.45 -7.86
C GLU A 179 26.32 13.75 -7.35
N THR A 180 26.40 13.53 -6.04
CA THR A 180 27.57 12.90 -5.41
C THR A 180 27.54 11.37 -5.50
N THR A 181 26.47 10.78 -6.01
CA THR A 181 26.36 9.33 -6.17
C THR A 181 26.96 8.87 -7.49
N VAL A 182 27.84 7.87 -7.42
CA VAL A 182 28.35 7.16 -8.59
C VAL A 182 27.30 6.16 -9.08
N PHE A 183 26.86 6.29 -10.32
CA PHE A 183 26.02 5.32 -11.02
C PHE A 183 26.87 4.31 -11.80
N GLN A 184 26.30 3.12 -12.03
CA GLN A 184 26.96 2.09 -12.81
C GLN A 184 26.78 2.39 -14.30
N GLY A 185 27.89 2.49 -15.02
CA GLY A 185 27.92 2.45 -16.48
C GLY A 185 28.47 1.10 -16.97
N SER A 186 28.33 0.86 -18.27
CA SER A 186 28.75 -0.34 -18.99
C SER A 186 30.27 -0.52 -18.97
N GLU A 187 31.03 0.56 -19.18
CA GLU A 187 32.50 0.53 -19.23
C GLU A 187 33.17 1.42 -18.16
N GLN A 188 32.44 2.40 -17.61
CA GLN A 188 32.98 3.38 -16.67
C GLN A 188 31.95 3.84 -15.62
N LYS A 189 32.42 4.56 -14.59
CA LYS A 189 31.55 5.22 -13.64
C LYS A 189 30.74 6.32 -14.34
N ALA A 190 29.44 6.36 -14.11
CA ALA A 190 28.57 7.40 -14.61
C ALA A 190 28.09 8.32 -13.49
N TYR A 191 27.74 9.55 -13.84
CA TYR A 191 27.18 10.53 -12.93
C TYR A 191 25.89 11.07 -13.54
N LEU A 192 24.87 11.18 -12.71
CA LEU A 192 23.59 11.78 -13.06
C LEU A 192 23.34 12.95 -12.12
N THR A 193 22.59 13.94 -12.59
CA THR A 193 22.10 15.04 -11.78
C THR A 193 20.59 15.11 -11.89
N ILE A 194 19.96 15.90 -11.02
CA ILE A 194 18.53 16.18 -11.11
C ILE A 194 18.28 17.68 -11.14
N SER A 195 17.29 18.10 -11.94
CA SER A 195 16.71 19.42 -11.86
C SER A 195 15.41 19.36 -11.07
N ILE A 196 15.15 20.35 -10.23
CA ILE A 196 13.97 20.39 -9.36
C ILE A 196 13.27 21.74 -9.48
N GLY A 197 11.95 21.70 -9.69
CA GLY A 197 11.06 22.85 -9.56
C GLY A 197 10.15 22.70 -8.35
N ILE A 198 10.08 23.70 -7.49
CA ILE A 198 9.26 23.68 -6.26
C ILE A 198 8.17 24.76 -6.29
N SER A 199 7.01 24.46 -5.71
CA SER A 199 5.96 25.42 -5.40
C SER A 199 5.33 25.15 -4.03
N GLY A 200 4.72 26.17 -3.42
CA GLY A 200 4.14 26.12 -2.09
C GLY A 200 2.66 26.49 -2.05
N PHE A 201 1.88 25.77 -1.24
CA PHE A 201 0.53 26.17 -0.86
C PHE A 201 0.58 26.94 0.48
N PRO A 202 -0.17 28.05 0.62
CA PRO A 202 -1.13 28.60 -0.35
C PRO A 202 -0.57 29.63 -1.34
N GLU A 203 0.72 29.98 -1.26
CA GLU A 203 1.30 31.15 -1.95
C GLU A 203 1.32 31.01 -3.47
N ASP A 204 1.61 29.81 -4.00
CA ASP A 204 1.77 29.54 -5.44
C ASP A 204 0.53 28.94 -6.11
N GLY A 205 -0.54 28.70 -5.36
CA GLY A 205 -1.74 28.07 -5.89
C GLY A 205 -2.76 27.69 -4.82
N GLN A 206 -4.01 27.52 -5.24
CA GLN A 206 -5.12 27.19 -4.33
C GLN A 206 -5.59 25.74 -4.47
N ASN A 207 -5.18 25.05 -5.52
CA ASN A 207 -5.51 23.67 -5.81
C ASN A 207 -4.30 22.91 -6.40
N ARG A 208 -4.41 21.58 -6.51
CA ARG A 208 -3.34 20.71 -7.02
C ARG A 208 -2.84 21.14 -8.40
N GLY A 209 -3.74 21.54 -9.31
CA GLY A 209 -3.40 21.92 -10.67
C GLY A 209 -2.48 23.14 -10.71
N ASP A 210 -2.83 24.19 -9.97
CA ASP A 210 -2.03 25.42 -9.86
C ASP A 210 -0.61 25.12 -9.35
N LEU A 211 -0.53 24.33 -8.28
CA LEU A 211 0.75 24.01 -7.62
C LEU A 211 1.65 23.18 -8.54
N ILE A 212 1.11 22.15 -9.21
CA ILE A 212 1.87 21.36 -10.18
C ILE A 212 2.33 22.24 -11.34
N GLN A 213 1.45 23.08 -11.88
CA GLN A 213 1.80 23.97 -12.98
C GLN A 213 2.94 24.92 -12.60
N MET A 214 2.93 25.46 -11.38
CA MET A 214 4.00 26.34 -10.90
C MET A 214 5.32 25.57 -10.70
N ALA A 215 5.26 24.38 -10.11
CA ALA A 215 6.44 23.53 -9.94
C ALA A 215 7.04 23.11 -11.29
N ASP A 216 6.21 22.78 -12.30
CA ASP A 216 6.66 22.47 -13.65
C ASP A 216 7.33 23.68 -14.34
N GLN A 217 6.79 24.89 -14.17
CA GLN A 217 7.42 26.11 -14.68
C GLN A 217 8.78 26.36 -14.02
N ALA A 218 8.87 26.15 -12.72
CA ALA A 218 10.14 26.26 -11.99
C ALA A 218 11.15 25.19 -12.44
N LEU A 219 10.70 23.95 -12.68
CA LEU A 219 11.55 22.88 -13.21
C LEU A 219 12.08 23.21 -14.60
N TYR A 220 11.22 23.77 -15.45
CA TYR A 220 11.62 24.25 -16.76
C TYR A 220 12.66 25.37 -16.67
N ALA A 221 12.50 26.31 -15.74
CA ALA A 221 13.50 27.35 -15.47
C ALA A 221 14.82 26.75 -14.97
N ALA A 222 14.79 25.75 -14.10
CA ALA A 222 15.98 25.02 -13.65
C ALA A 222 16.74 24.39 -14.82
N LYS A 223 16.01 23.70 -15.72
CA LYS A 223 16.59 23.09 -16.93
C LYS A 223 17.20 24.13 -17.86
N LYS A 224 16.54 25.29 -18.04
CA LYS A 224 17.05 26.40 -18.86
C LYS A 224 18.27 27.09 -18.28
N ALA A 225 18.36 27.20 -16.96
CA ALA A 225 19.47 27.85 -16.28
C ALA A 225 20.73 26.97 -16.17
N GLY A 226 20.73 25.78 -16.81
CA GLY A 226 21.90 24.90 -16.87
C GLY A 226 21.75 23.59 -16.11
N ARG A 227 20.52 23.22 -15.69
CA ARG A 227 20.21 21.97 -14.97
C ARG A 227 20.92 21.88 -13.61
N ASN A 228 20.84 20.71 -12.97
CA ASN A 228 21.45 20.39 -11.68
C ASN A 228 21.23 21.52 -10.64
N ARG A 229 19.98 21.89 -10.43
CA ARG A 229 19.61 22.97 -9.50
C ARG A 229 18.15 22.88 -9.07
N VAL A 230 17.85 23.58 -7.99
CA VAL A 230 16.50 23.80 -7.51
C VAL A 230 16.04 25.23 -7.85
N VAL A 231 14.82 25.38 -8.33
CA VAL A 231 14.18 26.69 -8.58
C VAL A 231 12.77 26.66 -7.96
N SER A 232 12.33 27.76 -7.34
CA SER A 232 10.94 27.91 -6.88
C SER A 232 10.12 28.81 -7.79
N GLY A 233 8.80 28.57 -7.82
CA GLY A 233 7.84 29.34 -8.61
C GLY A 233 7.82 30.84 -8.33
N GLN A 234 8.10 31.23 -7.08
CA GLN A 234 8.10 32.63 -6.64
C GLN A 234 9.48 33.28 -6.47
N HIS A 235 10.61 32.61 -6.72
CA HIS A 235 11.93 33.24 -6.59
C HIS A 235 12.76 33.14 -7.88
N ASN A 236 12.43 34.02 -8.83
CA ASN A 236 13.46 34.58 -9.69
C ASN A 236 14.03 35.84 -9.03
N ALA A 237 15.36 35.85 -8.85
CA ALA A 237 16.23 36.99 -8.54
C ALA A 237 16.55 37.33 -7.07
N SER A 238 17.10 36.40 -6.26
CA SER A 238 17.94 36.79 -5.09
C SER A 238 18.91 35.73 -4.54
N PHE A 239 18.74 34.42 -4.78
CA PHE A 239 19.58 33.40 -4.10
C PHE A 239 20.86 32.94 -4.84
N PHE A 240 21.27 33.65 -5.89
CA PHE A 240 22.58 33.42 -6.55
C PHE A 240 23.65 34.40 -6.04
N VAL A 241 23.95 34.43 -4.74
CA VAL A 241 25.24 34.94 -4.24
C VAL A 241 25.63 34.22 -2.96
N SER A 242 26.52 33.24 -3.08
CA SER A 242 27.71 33.04 -2.22
C SER A 242 28.54 31.90 -2.78
#